data_AF-A0A8S0VE20-F1
#
_entry.id   AF-A0A8S0VE20-F1
#
_cell.length_a   1.000
_cell.length_b   1.000
_cell.length_c   1.000
_cell.angle_alpha   90.00
_cell.angle_beta   90.00
_cell.angle_gamma   90.00
#
_symmetry.space_group_name_H-M   'P 1'
#
loop_
_entity.id
_entity.type
_entity.pdbx_description
1 polymer ?
#
loop_
_entity_poly.entity_id
_entity_poly.type
_entity_poly.pdbx_seq_one_letter_code
_entity_poly.pdbx_strand_id
1 'polypeptide(L)'
;MAEYGGFNSLDALIDATVPKSISIDNVKLPKFDEGLTEAQMIEHMKLLASKNKVFKSFIGMGYYNTYVPPVILRNIMENPSWYTQYTPYQAEIA
;
A
#
# COMPACT_ATOMS: atom_id res chain seq x y z
N MET A 1 20.30 9.66 9.47
CA MET A 1 20.05 10.55 8.32
C MET A 1 19.80 11.99 8.73
N ALA A 2 18.95 12.26 9.73
CA ALA A 2 18.72 13.62 10.25
C ALA A 2 20.03 14.36 10.63
N GLU A 3 20.98 13.66 11.27
CA GLU A 3 22.31 14.20 11.60
C GLU A 3 23.12 14.67 10.38
N TYR A 4 23.04 13.97 9.23
CA TYR A 4 23.69 14.42 8.00
C TYR A 4 23.07 15.72 7.46
N GLY A 5 21.80 15.97 7.78
CA GLY A 5 21.12 17.23 7.53
C GLY A 5 21.39 18.30 8.58
N GLY A 6 22.26 18.04 9.57
CA GLY A 6 22.60 18.99 10.65
C GLY A 6 21.61 19.01 11.82
N PHE A 7 20.70 18.03 11.93
CA PHE A 7 19.72 17.96 13.01
C PHE A 7 20.08 16.90 14.04
N ASN A 8 19.91 17.24 15.31
CA ASN A 8 20.24 16.36 16.44
C ASN A 8 19.23 15.19 16.63
N SER A 9 18.09 15.23 15.95
CA SER A 9 17.07 14.17 15.98
C SER A 9 16.13 14.26 14.78
N LEU A 10 15.33 13.21 14.57
CA LEU A 10 14.24 13.23 13.60
C LEU A 10 13.18 14.29 13.98
N ASP A 11 12.84 14.41 15.26
CA ASP A 11 11.86 15.38 15.74
C ASP A 11 12.30 16.82 15.44
N ALA A 12 13.59 17.13 15.64
CA ALA A 12 14.14 18.45 15.33
C ALA A 12 14.05 18.78 13.82
N LEU A 13 14.22 17.77 12.94
CA LEU A 13 14.03 17.93 11.50
C LEU A 13 12.56 18.19 11.15
N ILE A 14 11.63 17.47 11.79
CA ILE A 14 10.18 17.65 11.58
C ILE A 14 9.75 19.05 12.00
N ASP A 15 10.15 19.49 13.21
CA ASP A 15 9.84 20.82 13.75
C ASP A 15 10.35 21.97 12.87
N ALA A 16 11.47 21.77 12.19
CA ALA A 16 12.04 22.76 11.26
C ALA A 16 11.36 22.75 9.88
N THR A 17 10.69 21.66 9.51
CA THR A 17 10.09 21.47 8.17
C THR A 17 8.61 21.79 8.15
N VAL A 18 7.86 21.37 9.18
CA VAL A 18 6.41 21.52 9.24
C VAL A 18 6.04 22.69 10.16
N PRO A 19 5.32 23.71 9.68
CA PRO A 19 4.89 24.81 10.54
C PRO A 19 4.00 24.32 11.69
N LYS A 20 4.31 24.76 12.92
CA LYS A 20 3.55 24.37 14.13
C LYS A 20 2.05 24.69 14.04
N SER A 21 1.65 25.72 13.29
CA SER A 21 0.25 26.10 13.11
C SER A 21 -0.61 25.03 12.42
N ILE A 22 0.01 24.09 11.70
CA ILE A 22 -0.68 22.98 11.01
C ILE A 22 -0.21 21.60 11.50
N SER A 23 0.67 21.57 12.50
CA SER A 23 1.15 20.31 13.09
C SER A 23 0.09 19.72 14.01
N ILE A 24 0.11 18.40 14.18
CA ILE A 24 -0.80 17.65 15.06
C ILE A 24 0.04 17.06 16.20
N ASP A 25 -0.09 17.62 17.40
CA ASP A 25 0.75 17.28 18.56
C ASP A 25 0.46 15.90 19.17
N ASN A 26 -0.69 15.28 18.82
CA ASN A 26 -1.13 14.00 19.38
C ASN A 26 -1.86 13.17 18.31
N VAL A 27 -1.09 12.48 17.47
CA VAL A 27 -1.63 11.47 16.52
C VAL A 27 -1.81 10.15 17.26
N LYS A 28 -2.61 10.15 18.33
CA LYS A 28 -3.14 8.90 18.87
C LYS A 28 -4.43 8.59 18.15
N LEU A 29 -4.37 7.63 17.24
CA LEU A 29 -5.53 7.02 16.63
C LEU A 29 -5.85 5.76 17.46
N PRO A 30 -6.66 5.85 18.53
CA PRO A 30 -6.82 4.75 19.51
C PRO A 30 -7.33 3.42 18.93
N LYS A 31 -7.82 3.43 17.67
CA LYS A 31 -8.24 2.23 16.95
C LYS A 31 -7.16 1.65 16.01
N PHE A 32 -6.13 2.42 15.67
CA PHE A 32 -5.12 2.10 14.66
C PHE A 32 -3.67 2.30 15.15
N ASP A 33 -3.47 2.63 16.42
CA ASP A 33 -2.12 2.94 16.97
C ASP A 33 -1.23 1.70 17.08
N GLU A 34 -1.80 0.50 17.18
CA GLU A 34 -1.03 -0.75 17.17
C GLU A 34 -1.11 -1.41 15.79
N GLY A 35 0.04 -1.46 15.10
CA GLY A 35 0.18 -2.18 13.85
C GLY A 35 0.14 -3.69 14.07
N LEU A 36 -0.48 -4.42 13.15
CA LEU A 36 -0.35 -5.88 13.08
C LEU A 36 1.03 -6.24 12.54
N THR A 37 1.59 -7.36 13.00
CA THR A 37 2.72 -7.99 12.28
C THR A 37 2.25 -8.44 10.90
N GLU A 38 3.17 -8.66 9.97
CA GLU A 38 2.85 -9.14 8.61
C GLU A 38 1.97 -10.41 8.64
N ALA A 39 2.33 -11.38 9.47
CA ALA A 39 1.58 -12.62 9.63
C ALA A 39 0.15 -12.39 10.16
N GLN A 40 0.03 -11.54 11.20
CA GLN A 40 -1.27 -11.17 11.75
C GLN A 40 -2.14 -10.43 10.72
N MET A 41 -1.54 -9.57 9.90
CA MET A 41 -2.26 -8.83 8.85
C MET A 41 -2.77 -9.78 7.77
N ILE A 42 -1.96 -10.75 7.33
CA ILE A 42 -2.39 -11.76 6.36
C ILE A 42 -3.55 -12.60 6.92
N GLU A 43 -3.47 -13.04 8.18
CA GLU A 43 -4.55 -13.78 8.84
C GLU A 43 -5.83 -12.95 8.94
N HIS A 44 -5.70 -11.71 9.39
CA HIS A 44 -6.81 -10.77 9.51
C HIS A 44 -7.53 -10.56 8.17
N MET A 45 -6.78 -10.32 7.10
CA MET A 45 -7.34 -10.11 5.76
C MET A 45 -7.99 -11.38 5.20
N LYS A 46 -7.44 -12.58 5.47
CA LYS A 46 -8.07 -13.85 5.09
C LYS A 46 -9.44 -14.03 5.77
N LEU A 47 -9.54 -13.71 7.07
CA LEU A 47 -10.80 -13.77 7.83
C LEU A 47 -11.85 -12.78 7.29
N LEU A 48 -11.44 -11.58 6.89
CA LEU A 48 -12.35 -10.63 6.27
C LEU A 48 -12.81 -11.12 4.89
N ALA A 49 -11.88 -11.59 4.05
CA ALA A 49 -12.18 -12.09 2.71
C ALA A 49 -13.13 -13.30 2.74
N SER A 50 -13.05 -14.17 3.76
CA SER A 50 -13.92 -15.35 3.88
C SER A 50 -15.40 -15.04 4.10
N LYS A 51 -15.74 -13.78 4.42
CA LYS A 51 -17.15 -13.35 4.56
C LYS A 51 -17.82 -13.09 3.20
N ASN A 52 -17.03 -12.95 2.13
CA ASN A 52 -17.55 -12.74 0.78
C ASN A 52 -18.17 -14.03 0.21
N LYS A 53 -19.23 -13.87 -0.58
CA LYS A 53 -19.85 -14.98 -1.33
C LYS A 53 -19.54 -14.82 -2.82
N VAL A 54 -18.77 -15.74 -3.37
CA VAL A 54 -18.39 -15.73 -4.79
C VAL A 54 -19.46 -16.45 -5.60
N PHE A 55 -20.26 -15.69 -6.35
CA PHE A 55 -21.30 -16.21 -7.24
C PHE A 55 -20.87 -16.21 -8.71
N LYS A 56 -21.46 -17.11 -9.51
CA LYS A 56 -21.48 -16.96 -10.97
C LYS A 56 -22.38 -15.78 -11.31
N SER A 57 -21.77 -14.64 -11.58
CA SER A 57 -22.50 -13.38 -11.81
C SER A 57 -22.70 -13.16 -13.31
N PHE A 58 -23.96 -13.11 -13.72
CA PHE A 58 -24.38 -12.78 -15.10
C PHE A 58 -25.15 -11.46 -15.18
N ILE A 59 -24.93 -10.56 -14.20
CA ILE A 59 -25.57 -9.24 -14.13
C ILE A 59 -25.19 -8.37 -15.34
N GLY A 60 -23.94 -8.49 -15.83
CA GLY A 60 -23.44 -7.71 -16.94
C GLY A 60 -23.12 -6.28 -16.52
N MET A 61 -23.72 -5.28 -17.19
CA MET A 61 -23.53 -3.86 -16.89
C MET A 61 -22.06 -3.38 -16.94
N GLY A 62 -21.27 -3.94 -17.86
CA GLY A 62 -19.87 -3.55 -18.08
C GLY A 62 -18.83 -4.42 -17.37
N TYR A 63 -19.25 -5.39 -16.54
CA TYR A 63 -18.35 -6.37 -15.91
C TYR A 63 -18.75 -7.79 -16.29
N TYR A 64 -17.81 -8.54 -16.85
CA TYR A 64 -18.00 -9.91 -17.30
C TYR A 64 -16.86 -10.76 -16.75
N ASN A 65 -17.19 -11.89 -16.13
CA ASN A 65 -16.17 -12.79 -15.62
C ASN A 65 -15.31 -13.34 -16.77
N THR A 66 -14.03 -13.61 -16.50
CA THR A 66 -13.09 -14.13 -17.50
C THR A 66 -12.13 -15.13 -16.90
N TYR A 67 -11.52 -15.95 -17.74
CA TYR A 67 -10.39 -16.77 -17.36
C TYR A 67 -9.12 -15.93 -17.42
N VAL A 68 -8.53 -15.63 -16.26
CA VAL A 68 -7.20 -14.99 -16.19
C VAL A 68 -6.14 -16.08 -16.37
N PRO A 69 -5.34 -16.06 -17.46
CA PRO A 69 -4.34 -17.10 -17.68
C PRO A 69 -3.32 -17.14 -16.52
N PRO A 70 -3.06 -18.31 -15.91
CA PRO A 70 -2.17 -18.41 -14.76
C PRO A 70 -0.75 -17.90 -15.03
N VAL A 71 -0.26 -18.05 -16.27
CA VAL A 71 1.05 -17.54 -16.67
C VAL A 71 1.12 -16.00 -16.62
N ILE A 72 0.02 -15.30 -16.94
CA ILE A 72 -0.06 -13.84 -16.86
C ILE A 72 -0.22 -13.41 -15.40
N LEU A 73 -1.11 -14.06 -14.65
CA LEU A 73 -1.31 -13.77 -13.22
C LEU A 73 0.01 -13.87 -12.46
N ARG A 74 0.74 -14.99 -12.64
CA ARG A 74 1.95 -15.26 -11.86
C ARG A 74 3.16 -14.41 -12.27
N ASN A 75 3.37 -14.21 -13.57
CA ASN A 75 4.63 -13.64 -14.08
C ASN A 75 4.55 -12.14 -14.38
N ILE A 76 3.34 -11.57 -14.44
CA ILE A 76 3.12 -10.14 -14.69
C ILE A 76 2.44 -9.51 -13.47
N MET A 77 1.19 -9.91 -13.16
CA MET A 77 0.40 -9.24 -12.11
C MET A 77 1.01 -9.40 -10.70
N GLU A 78 1.53 -10.59 -10.38
CA GLU A 78 2.17 -10.88 -9.08
C GLU A 78 3.70 -10.65 -9.09
N ASN A 79 4.26 -10.06 -10.15
CA ASN A 79 5.69 -9.84 -10.27
C ASN A 79 6.04 -8.35 -10.05
N PRO A 80 6.78 -7.99 -8.98
CA PRO A 80 7.10 -6.60 -8.69
C PRO A 80 7.89 -5.91 -9.81
N SER A 81 8.66 -6.65 -10.61
CA SER A 81 9.37 -6.07 -11.78
C SER A 81 8.43 -5.56 -12.87
N TRP A 82 7.14 -5.90 -12.80
CA TRP A 82 6.10 -5.47 -13.74
C TRP A 82 5.09 -4.48 -13.14
N TYR A 83 5.09 -4.21 -11.84
CA TYR A 83 4.13 -3.27 -11.24
C TYR A 83 4.76 -2.20 -10.33
N THR A 84 6.08 -2.23 -10.12
CA THR A 84 6.77 -1.21 -9.30
C THR A 84 7.25 -0.03 -10.13
N GLN A 85 7.50 -0.22 -11.43
CA GLN A 85 7.84 0.87 -12.34
C GLN A 85 6.65 1.83 -12.51
N TYR A 86 6.97 3.12 -12.64
CA TYR A 86 5.96 4.16 -12.86
C TYR A 86 5.84 4.50 -14.35
N THR A 87 5.34 5.69 -14.67
CA THR A 87 5.33 6.19 -16.05
C THR A 87 6.74 6.10 -16.63
N PRO A 88 6.90 5.55 -17.85
CA PRO A 88 8.21 5.36 -18.48
C PRO A 88 8.75 6.70 -19.01
N TYR A 89 9.06 7.63 -18.11
CA TYR A 89 9.67 8.92 -18.45
C TYR A 89 11.07 8.76 -19.04
N GLN A 90 11.77 7.68 -18.65
CA GLN A 90 13.05 7.31 -19.23
C GLN A 90 12.93 6.06 -20.09
N ALA A 91 12.93 6.25 -21.42
CA ALA A 91 12.61 5.20 -22.38
C ALA A 91 13.71 4.12 -22.49
N GLU A 92 14.97 4.47 -22.25
CA GLU A 92 16.14 3.59 -22.43
C GLU A 92 16.21 2.46 -21.38
N ILE A 93 15.48 2.61 -20.27
CA ILE A 93 15.44 1.66 -19.15
C ILE A 93 14.02 1.43 -18.64
N ALA A 94 13.03 1.67 -19.50
CA ALA A 94 11.62 1.47 -19.20
C ALA A 94 11.25 -0.02 -19.09
#